data_AF-A0A813TB28-F1
#
_entry.id   AF-A0A813TB28-F1
#
_cell.length_a   1.000
_cell.length_b   1.000
_cell.length_c   1.000
_cell.angle_alpha   90.00
_cell.angle_beta   90.00
_cell.angle_gamma   90.00
#
_symmetry.space_group_name_H-M   'P 1'
#
loop_
_entity.id
_entity.type
_entity.pdbx_description
1 polymer ?
#
loop_
_entity_poly.entity_id
_entity_poly.type
_entity_poly.pdbx_seq_one_letter_code
_entity_poly.pdbx_strand_id
1 'polypeptide(L)'
;IENYVTDSNIINNVCIVQCPLECKSMKFNKFYSLNDFINEKNNEDLNDYFNFTGTNRRQMKKDLISLNVYYETLNYEEITEKESIDFVGLLSSIGGIAGLFLGISFLSLVEIIEIAFQIISYLIKTKVIKVKDFSEN
;
A
#
# COMPACT_ATOMS: atom_id res chain seq x y z
N ILE A 1 -18.64 31.04 20.81
CA ILE A 1 -17.43 30.31 21.25
C ILE A 1 -16.82 29.74 19.97
N GLU A 2 -16.13 30.59 19.23
CA GLU A 2 -15.42 30.20 18.00
C GLU A 2 -14.13 31.01 17.99
N ASN A 3 -13.06 30.41 18.51
CA ASN A 3 -11.71 30.90 18.29
C ASN A 3 -11.09 29.95 17.27
N TYR A 4 -11.29 30.24 15.99
CA TYR A 4 -10.55 29.58 14.92
C TYR A 4 -9.11 30.09 14.96
N VAL A 5 -8.19 29.17 15.27
CA VAL A 5 -6.74 29.41 15.20
C VAL A 5 -6.36 29.43 13.72
N THR A 6 -6.22 30.63 13.15
CA THR A 6 -5.83 30.85 11.73
C THR A 6 -4.38 31.30 11.59
N ASP A 7 -3.46 30.69 12.34
CA ASP A 7 -2.04 31.01 12.22
C ASP A 7 -1.25 29.73 11.89
N SER A 8 -0.93 29.57 10.59
CA SER A 8 -0.16 28.43 10.06
C SER A 8 1.20 28.27 10.75
N ASN A 9 1.75 29.36 11.29
CA ASN A 9 3.01 29.38 12.03
C ASN A 9 2.90 28.70 13.41
N ILE A 10 1.75 28.79 14.08
CA ILE A 10 1.52 28.16 15.39
C ILE A 10 1.28 26.66 15.23
N ILE A 11 0.51 26.26 14.20
CA ILE A 11 0.25 24.86 13.89
C ILE A 11 1.56 24.12 13.57
N ASN A 12 2.42 24.71 12.74
CA ASN A 12 3.65 24.05 12.28
C ASN A 12 4.75 24.02 13.34
N ASN A 13 4.93 25.08 14.14
CA ASN A 13 6.07 25.17 15.08
C ASN A 13 5.77 24.68 16.50
N VAL A 14 4.50 24.67 16.93
CA VAL A 14 4.12 24.28 18.29
C VAL A 14 3.40 22.94 18.30
N CYS A 15 2.36 22.77 17.47
CA CYS A 15 1.51 21.57 17.53
C CYS A 15 2.19 20.31 16.95
N ILE A 16 2.86 20.40 15.80
CA ILE A 16 3.51 19.23 15.16
C ILE A 16 4.70 18.71 15.98
N VAL A 17 5.43 19.61 16.65
CA VAL A 17 6.59 19.25 17.48
C VAL A 17 6.16 18.67 18.83
N GLN A 18 5.06 19.17 19.41
CA GLN A 18 4.53 18.66 20.69
C GLN A 18 3.70 17.38 20.56
N CYS A 19 3.15 17.09 19.38
CA CYS A 19 2.38 15.88 19.12
C CYS A 19 2.71 15.31 17.72
N PRO A 20 3.77 14.50 17.58
CA PRO A 20 4.04 13.80 16.35
C PRO A 20 2.94 12.77 16.06
N LEU A 21 2.67 12.52 14.78
CA LEU A 21 1.75 11.46 14.36
C LEU A 21 2.29 10.10 14.83
N GLU A 22 1.41 9.32 15.42
CA GLU A 22 1.71 7.96 15.85
C GLU A 22 1.86 7.02 14.66
N CYS A 23 2.94 6.24 14.63
CA CYS A 23 3.18 5.27 13.55
C CYS A 23 2.27 4.04 13.64
N LYS A 24 1.63 3.81 14.81
CA LYS A 24 0.72 2.70 15.05
C LYS A 24 -0.50 3.20 15.79
N SER A 25 -1.66 3.08 15.15
CA SER A 25 -2.96 3.41 15.73
C SER A 25 -3.94 2.27 15.49
N MET A 26 -4.98 2.20 16.32
CA MET A 26 -6.09 1.28 16.14
C MET A 26 -7.39 2.08 16.13
N LYS A 27 -8.09 2.06 15.00
CA LYS A 27 -9.34 2.80 14.81
C LYS A 27 -10.51 1.81 14.76
N PHE A 28 -11.56 2.12 15.52
CA PHE A 28 -12.80 1.38 15.49
C PHE A 28 -13.88 2.20 14.77
N ASN A 29 -14.43 1.65 13.69
CA ASN A 29 -15.66 2.16 13.10
C ASN A 29 -16.83 1.80 14.03
N LYS A 30 -17.64 2.79 14.37
CA LYS A 30 -18.75 2.65 15.32
C LYS A 30 -20.07 2.88 14.61
N PHE A 31 -20.94 1.89 14.66
CA PHE A 31 -22.34 2.01 14.26
C PHE A 31 -23.22 1.84 15.48
N TYR A 32 -24.30 2.62 15.59
CA TYR A 32 -25.24 2.53 16.70
C TYR A 32 -26.65 2.27 16.18
N SER A 33 -27.38 1.41 16.88
CA SER A 33 -28.80 1.13 16.63
C SER A 33 -29.57 1.35 17.92
N LEU A 34 -30.68 2.08 17.85
CA LEU A 34 -31.53 2.38 19.00
C LEU A 34 -32.87 1.65 18.84
N ASN A 35 -33.29 0.94 19.89
CA ASN A 35 -34.60 0.31 19.98
C ASN A 35 -35.23 0.68 21.32
N ASP A 36 -36.56 0.69 21.38
CA ASP A 36 -37.27 0.83 22.66
C ASP A 36 -37.14 -0.47 23.45
N PHE A 37 -36.37 -0.41 24.54
CA PHE A 37 -36.11 -1.56 25.41
C PHE A 37 -37.35 -1.92 26.24
N ILE A 38 -38.20 -0.94 26.54
CA ILE A 38 -39.38 -1.08 27.42
C ILE A 38 -40.63 -1.25 26.54
N ASN A 39 -40.87 -2.51 26.17
CA ASN A 39 -42.04 -2.94 25.39
C ASN A 39 -43.06 -3.66 26.28
N GLU A 40 -44.34 -3.67 25.86
CA GLU A 40 -45.43 -4.30 26.63
C GLU A 40 -45.13 -5.74 27.07
N LYS A 41 -44.38 -6.49 26.24
CA LYS A 41 -43.96 -7.86 26.52
C LYS A 41 -42.91 -8.00 27.64
N ASN A 42 -41.97 -7.06 27.76
CA ASN A 42 -40.87 -7.15 28.73
C ASN A 42 -41.15 -6.34 30.01
N ASN A 43 -42.26 -5.59 30.04
CA ASN A 43 -42.58 -4.69 31.15
C ASN A 43 -42.85 -5.43 32.47
N GLU A 44 -43.47 -6.60 32.41
CA GLU A 44 -43.81 -7.37 33.62
C GLU A 44 -42.55 -7.94 34.28
N ASP A 45 -41.65 -8.54 33.48
CA ASP A 45 -40.37 -9.06 33.95
C ASP A 45 -39.45 -7.96 34.51
N LEU A 46 -39.47 -6.76 33.90
CA LEU A 46 -38.67 -5.62 34.36
C LEU A 46 -39.17 -5.05 35.69
N ASN A 47 -40.49 -5.07 35.93
CA ASN A 47 -41.06 -4.57 37.20
C ASN A 47 -40.72 -5.48 38.38
N ASP A 48 -40.73 -6.80 38.15
CA ASP A 48 -40.39 -7.81 39.16
C ASP A 48 -38.89 -7.77 39.49
N TYR A 49 -38.03 -7.63 38.47
CA TYR A 49 -36.58 -7.58 38.67
C TYR A 49 -36.11 -6.31 39.39
N PHE A 50 -36.65 -5.16 39.03
CA PHE A 50 -36.21 -3.87 39.59
C PHE A 50 -37.01 -3.44 40.84
N ASN A 51 -37.99 -4.24 41.30
CA ASN A 51 -38.86 -3.92 42.44
C ASN A 51 -39.44 -2.49 42.38
N PHE A 52 -39.78 -2.01 41.18
CA PHE A 52 -40.37 -0.68 41.01
C PHE A 52 -41.83 -0.70 41.47
N THR A 53 -42.02 -0.62 42.79
CA THR A 53 -43.33 -0.50 43.39
C THR A 53 -43.83 0.95 43.23
N GLY A 54 -44.40 1.27 42.06
CA GLY A 54 -45.26 2.44 41.90
C GLY A 54 -44.77 3.62 41.07
N THR A 55 -43.96 3.42 40.03
CA THR A 55 -43.57 4.52 39.12
C THR A 55 -44.29 4.47 37.77
N ASN A 56 -44.68 5.65 37.28
CA ASN A 56 -45.33 5.86 35.98
C ASN A 56 -44.43 5.33 34.84
N ARG A 57 -44.97 4.59 33.84
CA ARG A 57 -44.20 4.06 32.69
C ARG A 57 -43.29 5.11 32.02
N ARG A 58 -43.73 6.38 32.04
CA ARG A 58 -42.99 7.51 31.47
C ARG A 58 -41.71 7.88 32.22
N GLN A 59 -41.59 7.54 33.50
CA GLN A 59 -40.38 7.75 34.30
C GLN A 59 -39.39 6.60 34.05
N MET A 60 -39.88 5.35 34.05
CA MET A 60 -39.04 4.18 33.76
C MET A 60 -38.35 4.24 32.39
N LYS A 61 -39.06 4.73 31.35
CA LYS A 61 -38.48 4.93 30.01
C LYS A 61 -37.40 6.01 29.94
N LYS A 62 -37.34 6.91 30.92
CA LYS A 62 -36.35 8.00 30.95
C LYS A 62 -35.09 7.61 31.71
N ASP A 63 -35.22 6.71 32.68
CA ASP A 63 -34.15 6.39 33.62
C ASP A 63 -33.42 5.07 33.28
N LEU A 64 -34.01 4.21 32.44
CA LEU A 64 -33.42 2.93 32.03
C LEU A 64 -32.84 2.99 30.61
N ILE A 65 -31.57 2.59 30.48
CA ILE A 65 -30.88 2.44 29.20
C ILE A 65 -30.20 1.06 29.13
N SER A 66 -30.38 0.38 28.00
CA SER A 66 -29.69 -0.88 27.69
C SER A 66 -28.67 -0.65 26.59
N LEU A 67 -27.40 -0.89 26.89
CA LEU A 67 -26.28 -0.73 25.96
C LEU A 67 -25.67 -2.09 25.66
N ASN A 68 -25.71 -2.50 24.40
CA ASN A 68 -25.02 -3.70 23.94
C ASN A 68 -23.88 -3.29 22.99
N VAL A 69 -22.63 -3.59 23.38
CA VAL A 69 -21.43 -3.30 22.59
C VAL A 69 -20.87 -4.63 22.09
N TYR A 70 -20.82 -4.78 20.78
CA TYR A 70 -20.29 -5.96 20.12
C TYR A 70 -19.52 -5.59 18.86
N TYR A 71 -18.63 -6.47 18.42
CA TYR A 71 -17.94 -6.35 17.14
C TYR A 71 -18.86 -6.82 16.02
N GLU A 72 -19.02 -6.01 14.97
CA GLU A 72 -19.83 -6.37 13.80
C GLU A 72 -19.25 -7.59 13.07
N THR A 73 -17.93 -7.63 12.92
CA THR A 73 -17.18 -8.77 12.38
C THR A 73 -15.89 -8.98 13.17
N LEU A 74 -15.38 -10.21 13.17
CA LEU A 74 -14.10 -10.57 13.80
C LEU A 74 -12.89 -10.31 12.89
N ASN A 75 -13.10 -9.56 11.81
CA ASN A 75 -12.05 -9.23 10.85
C ASN A 75 -11.39 -7.91 11.27
N TYR A 76 -10.06 -7.86 11.16
CA TYR A 76 -9.29 -6.63 11.37
C TYR A 76 -8.70 -6.17 10.03
N GLU A 77 -8.69 -4.86 9.81
CA GLU A 77 -8.04 -4.24 8.67
C GLU A 77 -6.72 -3.64 9.14
N GLU A 78 -5.61 -4.05 8.52
CA GLU A 78 -4.28 -3.53 8.80
C GLU A 78 -3.80 -2.69 7.61
N ILE A 79 -3.53 -1.40 7.87
CA ILE A 79 -3.03 -0.46 6.86
C ILE A 79 -1.59 -0.13 7.24
N THR A 80 -0.63 -0.58 6.42
CA THR A 80 0.79 -0.29 6.61
C THR A 80 1.30 0.60 5.48
N GLU A 81 1.96 1.69 5.82
CA GLU A 81 2.71 2.49 4.86
C GLU A 81 4.12 1.89 4.71
N LYS A 82 4.52 1.63 3.46
CA LYS A 82 5.85 1.14 3.12
C LYS A 82 6.49 2.11 2.13
N GLU A 83 7.80 2.23 2.19
CA GLU A 83 8.55 3.06 1.24
C GLU A 83 8.27 2.62 -0.20
N SER A 84 8.14 3.59 -1.11
CA SER A 84 7.81 3.33 -2.51
C SER A 84 8.96 2.68 -3.29
N ILE A 85 10.20 2.88 -2.83
CA ILE A 85 11.41 2.30 -3.43
C ILE A 85 12.41 1.97 -2.33
N ASP A 86 12.69 0.68 -2.15
CA ASP A 86 13.77 0.21 -1.29
C ASP A 86 15.13 0.28 -2.02
N PHE A 87 16.24 0.17 -1.28
CA PHE A 87 17.59 0.12 -1.83
C PHE A 87 17.74 -0.91 -2.96
N VAL A 88 17.10 -2.07 -2.80
CA VAL A 88 17.06 -3.12 -3.83
C VAL A 88 16.33 -2.65 -5.09
N GLY A 89 15.25 -1.88 -4.94
CA GLY A 89 14.48 -1.29 -6.05
C GLY A 89 15.29 -0.24 -6.83
N LEU A 90 16.06 0.59 -6.11
CA LEU A 90 17.00 1.52 -6.74
C LEU A 90 18.06 0.78 -7.55
N LEU A 91 18.68 -0.23 -6.97
CA LEU A 91 19.74 -1.00 -7.62
C LEU A 91 19.23 -1.81 -8.81
N SER A 92 18.01 -2.37 -8.71
CA SER A 92 17.35 -3.06 -9.82
C SER A 92 17.09 -2.13 -11.00
N SER A 93 16.72 -0.88 -10.74
CA SER A 93 16.45 0.11 -11.80
C SER A 93 17.74 0.51 -12.53
N ILE A 94 18.81 0.77 -11.78
CA ILE A 94 20.14 1.09 -12.34
C ILE A 94 20.73 -0.11 -13.09
N GLY A 95 20.67 -1.29 -12.47
CA GLY A 95 21.20 -2.53 -13.03
C GLY A 95 20.48 -2.95 -14.31
N GLY A 96 19.17 -2.73 -14.40
CA GLY A 96 18.40 -3.02 -15.61
C GLY A 96 18.87 -2.20 -16.81
N ILE A 97 18.95 -0.87 -16.66
CA ILE A 97 19.36 -0.01 -17.78
C ILE A 97 20.85 -0.15 -18.12
N ALA A 98 21.71 -0.28 -17.10
CA ALA A 98 23.14 -0.53 -17.31
C ALA A 98 23.38 -1.88 -17.98
N GLY A 99 22.65 -2.92 -17.56
CA GLY A 99 22.72 -4.26 -18.16
C GLY A 99 22.27 -4.26 -19.63
N LEU A 100 21.23 -3.49 -19.98
CA LEU A 100 20.79 -3.35 -21.36
C LEU A 100 21.87 -2.69 -22.24
N PHE A 101 22.47 -1.59 -21.79
CA PHE A 101 23.54 -0.91 -22.52
C PHE A 101 24.79 -1.78 -22.66
N LEU A 102 25.16 -2.53 -21.61
CA LEU A 102 26.27 -3.48 -21.69
C LEU A 102 25.97 -4.63 -22.63
N GLY A 103 24.74 -5.16 -22.62
CA GLY A 103 24.32 -6.23 -23.53
C GLY A 103 24.39 -5.82 -25.00
N ILE A 104 23.87 -4.64 -25.34
CA ILE A 104 23.95 -4.09 -26.71
C ILE A 104 25.41 -3.89 -27.12
N SER A 105 26.21 -3.29 -26.24
CA SER A 105 27.64 -3.05 -26.50
C SER A 105 28.42 -4.35 -26.73
N PHE A 106 28.10 -5.41 -25.98
CA PHE A 106 28.71 -6.73 -26.13
C PHE A 106 28.31 -7.40 -27.46
N LEU A 107 27.04 -7.33 -27.84
CA LEU A 107 26.58 -7.84 -29.14
C LEU A 107 27.29 -7.15 -30.31
N SER A 108 27.46 -5.84 -30.24
CA SER A 108 28.21 -5.09 -31.26
C SER A 108 29.67 -5.55 -31.36
N LEU A 109 30.33 -5.87 -30.25
CA LEU A 109 31.70 -6.41 -30.28
C LEU A 109 31.76 -7.78 -30.97
N VAL A 110 30.80 -8.67 -30.68
CA VAL A 110 30.70 -9.98 -31.32
C VAL A 110 30.46 -9.84 -32.83
N GLU A 111 29.60 -8.92 -33.24
CA GLU A 111 29.31 -8.64 -34.66
C GLU A 111 30.55 -8.17 -35.41
N ILE A 112 31.35 -7.27 -34.83
CA ILE A 112 32.63 -6.82 -35.43
C ILE A 112 33.58 -8.01 -35.64
N ILE A 113 33.66 -8.92 -34.67
CA ILE A 113 34.50 -10.12 -34.76
C ILE A 113 34.02 -11.02 -35.90
N GLU A 114 32.71 -11.26 -36.00
CA GLU A 114 32.13 -12.08 -37.07
C GLU A 114 32.43 -11.49 -38.46
N ILE A 115 32.20 -10.18 -38.63
CA ILE A 115 32.49 -9.46 -39.88
C ILE A 115 33.98 -9.59 -40.23
N ALA A 116 34.89 -9.42 -39.26
CA ALA A 116 36.32 -9.58 -39.49
C ALA A 116 36.67 -10.99 -39.99
N PHE A 117 36.11 -12.04 -39.40
CA PHE A 117 36.32 -13.42 -39.85
C PHE A 117 35.77 -13.67 -41.26
N GLN A 118 34.59 -13.11 -41.58
CA GLN A 118 34.01 -13.22 -42.93
C GLN A 118 34.89 -12.53 -43.98
N ILE A 119 35.38 -11.33 -43.69
CA ILE A 119 36.29 -10.59 -44.58
C ILE A 119 37.59 -11.36 -44.80
N ILE A 120 38.23 -11.85 -43.73
CA ILE A 120 39.46 -12.65 -43.83
C ILE A 120 39.22 -13.89 -44.69
N SER A 121 38.13 -14.62 -44.45
CA SER A 121 37.78 -15.82 -45.22
C SER A 121 37.52 -15.51 -46.70
N TYR A 122 36.87 -14.39 -47.00
CA TYR A 122 36.63 -13.91 -48.36
C TYR A 122 37.94 -13.51 -49.06
N LEU A 123 38.85 -12.83 -48.37
CA LEU A 123 40.18 -12.45 -48.90
C LEU A 123 41.05 -13.68 -49.18
N ILE A 124 41.01 -14.71 -48.32
CA ILE A 124 41.71 -15.98 -48.56
C ILE A 124 41.13 -16.69 -49.79
N LYS A 125 39.80 -16.81 -49.90
CA LYS A 125 39.13 -17.44 -51.06
C LYS A 125 39.45 -16.71 -52.36
N THR A 126 39.37 -15.38 -52.39
CA THR A 126 39.65 -14.59 -53.60
C THR A 126 41.12 -14.63 -54.02
N LYS A 127 42.08 -14.68 -53.07
CA LYS A 127 43.48 -14.94 -53.41
C LYS A 127 43.71 -16.33 -53.98
N VAL A 128 43.05 -17.36 -53.45
CA VAL A 128 43.16 -18.74 -53.96
C VAL A 128 42.58 -18.86 -55.38
N ILE A 129 41.45 -18.20 -55.66
CA ILE A 129 40.83 -18.20 -57.00
C ILE A 129 41.72 -17.48 -58.02
N LYS A 130 42.25 -16.28 -57.69
CA LYS A 130 43.18 -15.55 -58.58
C LYS A 130 44.48 -16.32 -58.89
N VAL A 131 44.98 -17.12 -57.95
CA VAL A 131 46.18 -17.96 -58.17
C VAL A 131 45.86 -19.14 -59.08
N LYS A 132 44.64 -19.70 -59.00
CA LYS A 132 44.23 -20.83 -59.83
C LYS A 132 44.05 -20.43 -61.31
N ASP A 133 43.48 -19.26 -61.58
CA ASP A 133 43.30 -18.74 -62.95
C ASP A 133 44.63 -18.34 -63.64
N PHE A 134 45.70 -18.09 -62.86
CA PHE A 134 47.04 -17.80 -63.38
C PHE A 134 47.89 -19.07 -63.58
N SER A 135 47.49 -20.22 -63.04
CA SER A 135 48.21 -21.49 -63.17
C SER A 135 47.68 -22.37 -64.31
N GLU A 136 46.58 -21.98 -64.97
CA GLU A 136 45.93 -22.73 -66.06
C GLU A 136 45.96 -21.96 -67.41
N ASN A 137 46.83 -20.95 -67.56
CA ASN A 137 47.22 -20.30 -68.82
C ASN A 137 48.73 -20.43 -69.07
#